data_AF-A0A6H5GBG2-F1
#
_entry.id   AF-A0A6H5GBG2-F1
#
_cell.length_a   1.000
_cell.length_b   1.000
_cell.length_c   1.000
_cell.angle_alpha   90.00
_cell.angle_beta   90.00
_cell.angle_gamma   90.00
#
_symmetry.space_group_name_H-M   'P 1'
#
loop_
_entity.id
_entity.type
_entity.pdbx_description
1 polymer ?
#
loop_
_entity_poly.entity_id
_entity_poly.type
_entity_poly.pdbx_seq_one_letter_code
_entity_poly.pdbx_strand_id
1 'polypeptide(L)' 'MYDLSATIDLILKTTGFESLLYVGHSMGTSAFLVLLSERPEYNKKVRAAALLAPVAYSIRESKLPAIKLFIQNANFFS' A
#
# COMPACT_ATOMS: atom_id res chain seq x y z
N MET A 1 -0.93 1.25 -12.11
CA MET A 1 -1.94 1.37 -11.01
C MET A 1 -3.16 2.20 -11.45
N TYR A 2 -4.40 1.66 -11.43
CA TYR A 2 -5.62 2.36 -11.90
C TYR A 2 -6.65 2.69 -10.81
N ASP A 3 -6.99 1.72 -9.96
CA ASP A 3 -8.08 1.91 -8.99
C ASP A 3 -7.74 2.96 -7.93
N LEU A 4 -6.56 2.86 -7.33
CA LEU A 4 -6.12 3.75 -6.26
C LEU A 4 -5.93 5.19 -6.76
N SER A 5 -5.40 5.36 -7.97
CA SER A 5 -5.22 6.67 -8.61
C SER A 5 -6.56 7.33 -8.92
N ALA A 6 -7.48 6.59 -9.55
CA ALA A 6 -8.83 7.08 -9.84
C ALA A 6 -9.62 7.43 -8.55
N THR A 7 -9.45 6.64 -7.49
CA THR A 7 -10.08 6.90 -6.19
C THR A 7 -9.57 8.19 -5.56
N ILE A 8 -8.24 8.40 -5.55
CA ILE A 8 -7.63 9.65 -5.05
C ILE A 8 -8.16 10.85 -5.86
N ASP A 9 -8.16 10.75 -7.18
CA ASP A 9 -8.63 11.84 -8.05
C ASP A 9 -10.12 12.16 -7.83
N LEU A 10 -10.95 11.13 -7.64
CA LEU A 10 -12.35 11.30 -7.31
C LEU A 10 -12.52 12.03 -5.97
N ILE A 11 -11.82 11.60 -4.92
CA ILE A 11 -11.89 12.23 -3.59
C ILE A 11 -11.49 13.70 -3.67
N LEU A 12 -10.36 14.02 -4.31
CA LEU A 12 -9.89 15.41 -4.41
C LEU A 12 -10.86 16.26 -5.23
N LYS A 13 -11.40 15.73 -6.34
CA LYS A 13 -12.40 16.42 -7.16
C LYS A 13 -13.70 16.68 -6.39
N THR A 14 -14.18 15.69 -5.64
CA THR A 14 -15.45 15.79 -4.90
C THR A 14 -15.34 16.71 -3.68
N THR A 15 -14.19 16.70 -2.99
CA THR A 15 -13.98 17.51 -1.78
C THR A 15 -13.44 18.91 -2.06
N GLY A 16 -12.79 19.12 -3.21
CA GLY A 16 -12.09 20.35 -3.55
C GLY A 16 -10.73 20.53 -2.87
N PHE A 17 -10.25 19.51 -2.12
CA PHE A 17 -8.92 19.55 -1.52
C PHE A 17 -7.82 19.26 -2.55
N GLU A 18 -6.65 19.85 -2.35
CA GLU A 18 -5.47 19.64 -3.21
C GLU A 18 -4.69 18.37 -2.85
N SER A 19 -4.83 17.89 -1.61
CA SER A 19 -4.16 16.69 -1.10
C SER A 19 -4.94 16.02 0.03
N LEU A 20 -4.63 14.76 0.32
CA LEU A 20 -5.26 13.96 1.38
C LEU A 20 -4.24 13.28 2.31
N LEU A 21 -4.73 12.73 3.42
CA LEU A 21 -3.99 11.82 4.29
C LEU A 21 -4.32 10.38 3.89
N TYR A 22 -3.30 9.55 3.67
CA TYR A 22 -3.49 8.16 3.29
C TYR A 22 -3.29 7.23 4.49
N VAL A 23 -4.19 6.27 4.70
CA VAL A 23 -4.01 5.18 5.66
C VAL A 23 -4.12 3.87 4.91
N GLY A 24 -3.01 3.14 4.84
CA GLY A 24 -2.94 1.84 4.17
C GLY A 24 -2.70 0.72 5.18
N HIS A 25 -3.33 -0.43 4.95
CA HIS A 25 -3.08 -1.65 5.72
C HIS A 25 -2.68 -2.80 4.79
N SER A 26 -1.64 -3.57 5.16
CA SER A 26 -1.18 -4.75 4.42
C SER A 26 -1.01 -4.44 2.92
N MET A 27 -1.75 -5.11 2.02
CA MET A 27 -1.71 -4.91 0.57
C MET A 27 -1.98 -3.44 0.15
N GLY A 28 -2.79 -2.69 0.92
CA GLY A 28 -3.03 -1.28 0.66
C GLY A 28 -1.74 -0.45 0.75
N THR A 29 -0.82 -0.82 1.65
CA THR A 29 0.49 -0.16 1.75
C THR A 29 1.34 -0.41 0.51
N SER A 30 1.35 -1.64 -0.01
CA SER A 30 2.11 -2.02 -1.21
C SER A 30 1.56 -1.29 -2.43
N ALA A 31 0.24 -1.30 -2.61
CA ALA A 31 -0.42 -0.61 -3.72
C ALA A 31 -0.13 0.90 -3.69
N PHE A 32 -0.11 1.50 -2.50
CA PHE A 32 0.26 2.89 -2.32
C PHE A 32 1.72 3.19 -2.68
N LEU A 33 2.66 2.37 -2.21
CA LEU A 33 4.09 2.52 -2.52
C LEU A 33 4.37 2.35 -4.02
N VAL A 34 3.71 1.38 -4.66
CA VAL A 34 3.80 1.19 -6.12
C VAL A 34 3.22 2.39 -6.85
N LEU A 35 2.07 2.93 -6.42
CA LEU A 35 1.48 4.12 -7.04
C LEU A 35 2.45 5.31 -7.02
N LEU A 36 3.05 5.62 -5.87
CA LEU A 36 3.96 6.76 -5.74
C LEU A 36 5.26 6.57 -6.55
N SER A 37 5.66 5.32 -6.78
CA SER A 37 6.85 4.96 -7.57
C SER A 37 6.57 5.01 -9.07
N GLU A 38 5.46 4.44 -9.53
CA GLU A 38 5.04 4.43 -10.94
C GLU A 38 4.57 5.80 -11.42
N ARG A 39 3.98 6.60 -10.52
CA ARG A 39 3.31 7.87 -10.83
C ARG A 39 3.70 8.97 -9.85
N PRO A 40 4.92 9.51 -9.97
CA PRO A 40 5.45 10.50 -9.02
C PRO A 40 4.58 11.76 -8.88
N GLU A 41 3.73 12.07 -9.86
CA GLU A 41 2.76 13.19 -9.79
C GLU A 41 1.71 13.02 -8.69
N TYR A 42 1.58 11.83 -8.08
CA TYR A 42 0.72 11.58 -6.93
C TYR A 42 1.37 11.94 -5.60
N ASN A 43 2.68 12.15 -5.54
CA ASN A 43 3.36 12.57 -4.30
C ASN A 43 2.84 13.92 -3.79
N LYS A 44 2.53 14.86 -4.69
CA LYS A 44 1.93 16.16 -4.33
C LYS A 44 0.47 16.07 -3.86
N LYS A 45 -0.21 14.95 -4.15
CA LYS A 45 -1.62 14.72 -3.80
C LYS A 45 -1.78 14.07 -2.41
N VAL A 46 -0.68 13.75 -1.74
CA VAL A 46 -0.70 13.10 -0.42
C VAL A 46 0.16 13.88 0.55
N ARG A 47 -0.45 14.37 1.63
CA ARG A 47 0.23 15.21 2.62
C ARG A 47 1.04 14.38 3.62
N ALA A 48 0.52 13.22 3.99
CA ALA A 48 1.21 12.22 4.80
C ALA A 48 0.51 10.86 4.63
N ALA A 49 1.23 9.78 4.95
CA ALA A 49 0.71 8.42 4.91
C ALA A 49 1.03 7.64 6.19
N ALA A 50 0.05 6.94 6.73
CA ALA A 50 0.23 5.94 7.79
C ALA A 50 0.11 4.54 7.17
N LEU A 51 1.19 3.75 7.25
CA LEU A 51 1.26 2.42 6.65
C LEU A 51 1.30 1.35 7.74
N LEU A 52 0.19 0.65 7.93
CA LEU A 52 0.01 -0.36 8.97
C LEU A 52 0.31 -1.76 8.41
N ALA A 53 1.17 -2.51 9.10
CA ALA A 53 1.70 -3.80 8.64
C ALA A 53 2.20 -3.74 7.18
N PRO A 54 3.19 -2.88 6.86
CA PRO A 54 3.57 -2.62 5.48
C PRO A 54 4.15 -3.86 4.81
N VAL A 55 3.55 -4.29 3.71
CA VAL A 55 4.08 -5.36 2.86
C VAL A 55 4.83 -4.71 1.70
N ALA A 56 5.96 -4.08 1.99
CA ALA A 56 6.81 -3.51 0.93
C ALA A 56 7.56 -4.61 0.13
N TYR A 57 7.75 -5.78 0.75
CA TYR A 57 8.41 -6.95 0.18
C TYR A 57 7.49 -8.16 0.22
N SER A 58 7.60 -9.03 -0.77
CA SER A 58 6.85 -10.29 -0.81
C SER A 58 7.07 -11.10 0.47
N ILE A 59 5.96 -11.60 1.04
CA ILE A 59 5.95 -12.45 2.24
C ILE A 59 6.90 -13.66 2.06
N ARG A 60 7.01 -14.19 0.84
CA ARG A 60 7.89 -15.33 0.49
C ARG A 60 9.39 -15.05 0.69
N GLU A 61 9.81 -13.79 0.53
CA GLU A 61 11.21 -13.37 0.66
C GLU A 61 11.51 -12.75 2.04
N SER A 62 10.54 -12.80 2.96
CA SER A 62 10.69 -12.19 4.27
C SER A 62 11.70 -12.93 5.14
N LYS A 63 12.65 -12.19 5.73
CA LYS A 63 13.61 -12.71 6.72
C LYS A 63 13.04 -12.78 8.13
N LEU A 64 11.81 -12.28 8.35
CA LEU A 64 11.20 -12.25 9.68
C LEU A 64 10.84 -13.68 10.14
N PRO A 65 11.32 -14.14 11.31
CA PRO A 65 11.10 -15.51 11.79
C PRO A 65 9.61 -15.88 11.92
N ALA A 66 8.77 -14.97 12.40
CA ALA A 66 7.33 -15.18 12.54
C ALA A 66 6.65 -15.43 11.18
N ILE A 67 7.07 -14.70 10.14
CA ILE A 67 6.53 -14.87 8.78
C ILE A 67 7.01 -16.20 8.18
N LYS A 68 8.30 -16.55 8.36
CA LYS A 68 8.83 -17.86 7.94
C LYS A 68 8.07 -19.02 8.59
N LEU A 69 7.81 -18.92 9.90
CA LEU A 69 7.06 -19.93 10.64
C LEU A 69 5.63 -20.06 10.09
N PHE A 70 4.94 -18.95 9.86
CA PHE A 70 3.60 -18.95 9.28
C PHE A 70 3.57 -19.61 7.88
N ILE A 71 4.52 -19.27 7.00
CA ILE A 71 4.62 -19.86 5.65
C ILE A 71 4.89 -21.36 5.73
N GLN A 72 5.81 -21.81 6.59
CA GLN A 72 6.12 -23.23 6.76
C GLN A 72 4.90 -24.03 7.22
N ASN A 73 4.12 -23.49 8.16
CA ASN A 73 2.90 -24.13 8.64
C ASN A 73 1.76 -24.08 7.61
N ALA A 74 1.64 -23.00 6.84
CA ALA A 74 0.61 -22.88 5.80
C ALA A 74 0.81 -23.87 4.64
N ASN A 75 2.06 -24.15 4.25
CA ASN A 75 2.38 -25.15 3.22
C ASN A 75 2.20 -26.60 3.68
N PHE A 76 1.98 -26.84 4.98
CA PHE A 76 1.69 -28.18 5.51
C PHE A 76 0.22 -28.59 5.28
N PHE A 77 -0.65 -27.64 4.93
CA PHE A 77 -2.09 -27.85 4.70
C PHE A 77 -2.48 -27.84 3.20
N SER A 78 -1.50 -27.85 2.29
CA SER A 78 -1.68 -27.98 0.83
C SER A 78 -1.17 -29.33 0.34
#